data_AF-A0A9D8G1P0-F1
#
_entry.id   AF-A0A9D8G1P0-F1
#
_cell.length_a   1.000
_cell.length_b   1.000
_cell.length_c   1.000
_cell.angle_alpha   90.00
_cell.angle_beta   90.00
_cell.angle_gamma   90.00
#
_symmetry.space_group_name_H-M   'P 1'
#
loop_
_entity.id
_entity.type
_entity.pdbx_description
1 polymer ?
#
loop_
_entity_poly.entity_id
_entity_poly.type
_entity_poly.pdbx_seq_one_letter_code
_entity_poly.pdbx_strand_id
1 'polypeptide(L)'
;WASEYNMLAPVKLVEVAQWDFPETRELASYKPMPAKNATVPAPTSKPAAAGPSWTHNVSYQDEKTVWTTKVAKEETIDGVACYQNVTAFDANPFRYAPNGTPIKMMELAQWFAKDTLDVKRSFSFVNVLGMIDMKTNQTATYSQADHGQPFAFGDKYTYDLAVEMTPSTLAPNFTDTIQVEVVAVEDVTVPAGTFRCYKVEYTRTGSSDTKKVNPQSLRTEWWASEYNMLAPVKYVEVAQWDFPETRELASYKPMPAKNATVPAPTSKPAATTPPATTPPATTPPATTPPATTTPPATTPAETTPPAPIPTASTSTSWVQKVTCGTASEEWTTKVTGEEDASYVAETTYSKAPERTSGTQPLKLGEYKQWYGKATLDQAKYTLVTDLTALGLAITATLTLTYTGDHGMPAFAVGKTWAFSEKQTLDPPLQGPKTTEKTVEVAGKESVTVPAGTFECYKVVTKNKSTGAVMKTQYWSVGNEFIVPVKSVDEAAYTAPEIRELKSYTP
;
A
#
# COMPACT_ATOMS: atom_id res chain seq x y z
N TRP A 1 7.51 5.69 -8.14
CA TRP A 1 7.31 7.14 -7.94
C TRP A 1 6.53 7.47 -6.65
N ALA A 2 6.59 6.61 -5.61
CA ALA A 2 6.23 6.96 -4.23
C ALA A 2 6.87 5.98 -3.19
N SER A 3 8.11 5.54 -3.43
CA SER A 3 8.84 4.66 -2.50
C SER A 3 10.28 5.10 -2.20
N GLU A 4 10.63 6.35 -2.49
CA GLU A 4 11.89 6.92 -2.01
C GLU A 4 11.61 7.79 -0.78
N TYR A 5 12.56 7.76 0.16
CA TYR A 5 12.61 8.45 1.46
C TYR A 5 12.06 7.68 2.67
N ASN A 6 12.57 6.46 2.86
CA ASN A 6 13.05 6.09 4.19
C ASN A 6 14.16 7.08 4.60
N MET A 7 13.98 7.73 5.74
CA MET A 7 14.89 8.74 6.27
C MET A 7 16.32 8.19 6.38
N LEU A 8 17.27 8.82 5.68
CA LEU A 8 18.70 8.51 5.77
C LEU A 8 19.45 9.66 6.45
N ALA A 9 20.17 9.31 7.52
CA ALA A 9 21.40 9.98 7.91
C ALA A 9 22.49 9.67 6.85
N PRO A 10 23.47 10.58 6.61
CA PRO A 10 24.43 10.42 5.52
C PRO A 10 25.54 9.41 5.90
N VAL A 11 25.60 8.28 5.21
CA VAL A 11 26.79 7.41 5.19
C VAL A 11 27.56 7.69 3.89
N LYS A 12 28.82 8.09 4.05
CA LYS A 12 29.82 8.27 2.99
C LYS A 12 29.97 6.97 2.17
N LEU A 13 29.70 7.04 0.87
CA LEU A 13 30.09 6.00 -0.09
C LEU A 13 31.60 6.09 -0.35
N VAL A 14 32.31 5.01 -0.06
CA VAL A 14 33.67 4.73 -0.51
C VAL A 14 33.56 3.99 -1.84
N GLU A 15 34.25 4.48 -2.88
CA GLU A 15 34.40 3.82 -4.17
C GLU A 15 34.99 2.41 -4.02
N VAL A 16 34.35 1.40 -4.62
CA VAL A 16 34.97 0.09 -4.86
C VAL A 16 34.68 -0.36 -6.30
N ALA A 17 35.76 -0.34 -7.08
CA ALA A 17 36.16 -1.10 -8.26
C ALA A 17 35.11 -1.82 -9.15
N GLN A 18 35.25 -1.53 -10.45
CA GLN A 18 34.77 -2.29 -11.60
C GLN A 18 35.08 -3.80 -11.48
N TRP A 19 34.09 -4.63 -11.82
CA TRP A 19 34.27 -6.04 -12.11
C TRP A 19 34.04 -6.27 -13.61
N ASP A 20 35.10 -6.68 -14.31
CA ASP A 20 35.06 -7.20 -15.66
C ASP A 20 34.40 -8.59 -15.67
N PHE A 21 33.45 -8.83 -16.59
CA PHE A 21 32.96 -10.16 -16.93
C PHE A 21 33.56 -10.62 -18.26
N PRO A 22 34.09 -11.84 -18.38
CA PRO A 22 34.66 -12.34 -19.62
C PRO A 22 33.58 -12.94 -20.55
N GLU A 23 33.70 -12.54 -21.82
CA GLU A 23 33.47 -13.28 -23.07
C GLU A 23 32.24 -14.19 -23.24
N THR A 24 31.41 -13.75 -24.20
CA THR A 24 30.62 -14.49 -25.19
C THR A 24 30.84 -16.01 -25.26
N ARG A 25 29.79 -16.78 -24.96
CA ARG A 25 29.61 -18.15 -25.48
C ARG A 25 28.78 -18.11 -26.76
N GLU A 26 29.33 -18.65 -27.85
CA GLU A 26 28.62 -18.90 -29.10
C GLU A 26 27.37 -19.77 -28.85
N LEU A 27 26.22 -19.28 -29.31
CA LEU A 27 24.98 -20.05 -29.40
C LEU A 27 25.11 -21.04 -30.56
N ALA A 28 25.17 -22.33 -30.22
CA ALA A 28 25.04 -23.40 -31.19
C ALA A 28 23.69 -23.29 -31.92
N SER A 29 23.73 -23.36 -33.25
CA SER A 29 22.58 -23.26 -34.15
C SER A 29 21.47 -24.25 -33.78
N TYR A 30 20.32 -23.72 -33.36
CA TYR A 30 19.10 -24.47 -33.05
C TYR A 30 18.42 -24.92 -34.36
N LYS A 31 18.11 -26.22 -34.48
CA LYS A 31 17.29 -26.73 -35.59
C LYS A 31 15.83 -26.29 -35.39
N PRO A 32 15.14 -25.77 -36.42
CA PRO A 32 13.72 -25.45 -36.31
C PRO A 32 12.91 -26.73 -36.03
N MET A 33 11.99 -26.65 -35.07
CA MET A 33 11.00 -27.72 -34.85
C MET A 33 10.01 -27.77 -36.02
N PRO A 34 9.46 -28.96 -36.34
CA PRO A 34 8.40 -29.08 -37.34
C PRO A 34 7.15 -28.33 -36.89
N ALA A 35 6.55 -27.56 -37.81
CA ALA A 35 5.32 -26.80 -37.57
C ALA A 35 4.18 -27.70 -37.06
N LYS A 36 3.54 -27.34 -35.94
CA LYS A 36 2.29 -27.97 -35.45
C LYS A 36 1.10 -27.60 -36.36
N ASN A 37 1.05 -28.15 -37.57
CA ASN A 37 -0.13 -28.05 -38.42
C ASN A 37 -1.11 -29.19 -38.09
N ALA A 38 -1.90 -29.01 -37.02
CA ALA A 38 -3.18 -29.70 -36.89
C ALA A 38 -4.28 -28.73 -37.32
N THR A 39 -4.77 -28.89 -38.55
CA THR A 39 -5.91 -28.14 -39.09
C THR A 39 -7.16 -28.46 -38.25
N VAL A 40 -7.48 -27.59 -37.29
CA VAL A 40 -8.77 -27.64 -36.58
C VAL A 40 -9.85 -27.13 -37.54
N PRO A 41 -10.93 -27.87 -37.83
CA PRO A 41 -11.98 -27.39 -38.74
C PRO A 41 -12.64 -26.14 -38.16
N ALA A 42 -12.73 -25.08 -38.96
CA ALA A 42 -13.46 -23.87 -38.59
C ALA A 42 -14.95 -24.21 -38.34
N PRO A 43 -15.52 -23.88 -37.17
CA PRO A 43 -16.91 -24.19 -36.89
C PRO A 43 -17.82 -23.24 -37.66
N THR A 44 -18.49 -23.77 -38.69
CA THR A 44 -19.57 -23.08 -39.40
C THR A 44 -20.91 -23.43 -38.77
N SER A 45 -21.44 -22.58 -37.89
CA SER A 45 -22.87 -22.20 -37.84
C SER A 45 -23.28 -21.45 -36.55
N LYS A 46 -24.13 -20.43 -36.75
CA LYS A 46 -25.28 -19.94 -35.94
C LYS A 46 -25.03 -19.61 -34.44
N PRO A 47 -25.52 -18.46 -33.91
CA PRO A 47 -25.27 -18.09 -32.51
C PRO A 47 -26.00 -19.09 -31.58
N ALA A 48 -25.25 -20.06 -31.09
CA ALA A 48 -25.69 -21.10 -30.16
C ALA A 48 -25.28 -20.73 -28.74
N ALA A 49 -26.07 -21.19 -27.77
CA ALA A 49 -25.80 -21.39 -26.35
C ALA A 49 -24.70 -20.53 -25.69
N ALA A 50 -25.05 -19.81 -24.61
CA ALA A 50 -24.10 -19.10 -23.75
C ALA A 50 -22.77 -19.86 -23.65
N GLY A 51 -21.67 -19.23 -24.11
CA GLY A 51 -20.36 -19.86 -24.15
C GLY A 51 -19.88 -20.27 -22.75
N PRO A 52 -18.73 -20.96 -22.65
CA PRO A 52 -18.23 -21.43 -21.37
C PRO A 52 -18.08 -20.27 -20.36
N SER A 53 -18.27 -20.61 -19.09
CA SER A 53 -18.13 -19.72 -17.96
C SER A 53 -17.32 -20.39 -16.87
N TRP A 54 -16.57 -19.60 -16.11
CA TRP A 54 -15.76 -20.10 -15.01
C TRP A 54 -15.69 -19.08 -13.89
N THR A 55 -15.38 -19.57 -12.70
CA THR A 55 -15.26 -18.78 -11.51
C THR A 55 -13.92 -19.05 -10.85
N HIS A 56 -13.21 -18.00 -10.46
CA HIS A 56 -12.01 -18.07 -9.63
C HIS A 56 -12.29 -17.50 -8.24
N ASN A 57 -11.77 -18.16 -7.22
CA ASN A 57 -11.57 -17.56 -5.91
C ASN A 57 -10.27 -16.76 -5.96
N VAL A 58 -10.35 -15.46 -5.67
CA VAL A 58 -9.22 -14.52 -5.75
C VAL A 58 -8.84 -14.05 -4.36
N SER A 59 -7.54 -14.01 -4.10
CA SER A 59 -6.98 -13.51 -2.85
C SER A 59 -5.88 -12.51 -3.08
N TYR A 60 -5.93 -11.41 -2.32
CA TYR A 60 -4.96 -10.33 -2.33
C TYR A 60 -4.89 -9.72 -0.93
N GLN A 61 -3.74 -9.85 -0.24
CA GLN A 61 -3.66 -9.58 1.21
C GLN A 61 -4.77 -10.33 1.98
N ASP A 62 -5.54 -9.60 2.80
CA ASP A 62 -6.70 -10.09 3.54
C ASP A 62 -7.99 -10.08 2.72
N GLU A 63 -8.00 -9.46 1.52
CA GLU A 63 -9.16 -9.44 0.63
C GLU A 63 -9.39 -10.82 -0.02
N LYS A 64 -10.64 -11.27 0.00
CA LYS A 64 -11.13 -12.45 -0.74
C LYS A 64 -12.31 -12.03 -1.62
N THR A 65 -12.21 -12.27 -2.92
CA THR A 65 -13.26 -11.98 -3.90
C THR A 65 -13.48 -13.18 -4.83
N VAL A 66 -14.61 -13.19 -5.52
CA VAL A 66 -15.02 -14.22 -6.48
C VAL A 66 -15.20 -13.59 -7.85
N TRP A 67 -14.41 -14.04 -8.82
CA TRP A 67 -14.39 -13.49 -10.16
C TRP A 67 -15.05 -14.48 -11.11
N THR A 68 -16.16 -14.09 -11.73
CA THR A 68 -16.87 -14.93 -12.69
C THR A 68 -16.65 -14.39 -14.10
N THR A 69 -16.01 -15.20 -14.94
CA THR A 69 -15.73 -14.85 -16.33
C THR A 69 -16.57 -15.71 -17.26
N LYS A 70 -17.04 -15.13 -18.35
CA LYS A 70 -17.79 -15.84 -19.40
C LYS A 70 -17.39 -15.35 -20.79
N VAL A 71 -17.53 -16.23 -21.78
CA VAL A 71 -17.47 -15.82 -23.19
C VAL A 71 -18.71 -14.99 -23.50
N ALA A 72 -18.52 -13.69 -23.72
CA ALA A 72 -19.60 -12.75 -24.03
C ALA A 72 -20.01 -12.80 -25.50
N LYS A 73 -19.02 -12.85 -26.40
CA LYS A 73 -19.21 -12.94 -27.85
C LYS A 73 -17.94 -13.47 -28.51
N GLU A 74 -18.07 -13.74 -29.80
CA GLU A 74 -16.95 -14.03 -30.68
C GLU A 74 -16.78 -12.85 -31.64
N GLU A 75 -15.55 -12.42 -31.90
CA GLU A 75 -15.27 -11.37 -32.87
C GLU A 75 -13.85 -11.48 -33.45
N THR A 76 -13.60 -10.77 -34.55
CA THR A 76 -12.29 -10.76 -35.20
C THR A 76 -11.49 -9.54 -34.75
N ILE A 77 -10.30 -9.76 -34.19
CA ILE A 77 -9.34 -8.73 -33.81
C ILE A 77 -8.12 -8.88 -34.72
N ASP A 78 -7.83 -7.85 -35.53
CA ASP A 78 -6.68 -7.82 -36.44
C ASP A 78 -6.57 -9.06 -37.36
N GLY A 79 -7.72 -9.50 -37.88
CA GLY A 79 -7.83 -10.68 -38.74
C GLY A 79 -7.84 -12.03 -38.01
N VAL A 80 -7.71 -12.05 -36.68
CA VAL A 80 -7.73 -13.27 -35.85
C VAL A 80 -9.08 -13.44 -35.18
N ALA A 81 -9.73 -14.59 -35.40
CA ALA A 81 -10.97 -14.93 -34.71
C ALA A 81 -10.70 -15.13 -33.21
N CYS A 82 -11.43 -14.42 -32.36
CA CYS A 82 -11.23 -14.40 -30.92
C CYS A 82 -12.54 -14.69 -30.14
N TYR A 83 -12.38 -15.23 -28.94
CA TYR A 83 -13.39 -15.18 -27.87
C TYR A 83 -13.22 -13.89 -27.07
N GLN A 84 -14.27 -13.09 -26.93
CA GLN A 84 -14.29 -12.01 -25.94
C GLN A 84 -14.79 -12.56 -24.62
N ASN A 85 -13.92 -12.53 -23.62
CA ASN A 85 -14.21 -12.89 -22.24
C ASN A 85 -14.46 -11.63 -21.42
N VAL A 86 -15.51 -11.61 -20.62
CA VAL A 86 -15.81 -10.52 -19.68
C VAL A 86 -15.88 -11.07 -18.26
N THR A 87 -15.28 -10.36 -17.32
CA THR A 87 -15.23 -10.75 -15.91
C THR A 87 -16.15 -9.86 -15.09
N ALA A 88 -17.02 -10.49 -14.30
CA ALA A 88 -17.81 -9.88 -13.25
C ALA A 88 -17.21 -10.21 -11.88
N PHE A 89 -17.26 -9.25 -10.97
CA PHE A 89 -16.79 -9.39 -9.60
C PHE A 89 -17.98 -9.47 -8.64
N ASP A 90 -17.91 -10.31 -7.61
CA ASP A 90 -18.85 -10.28 -6.49
C ASP A 90 -18.74 -8.98 -5.69
N ALA A 91 -17.53 -8.46 -5.57
CA ALA A 91 -17.21 -7.10 -5.14
C ALA A 91 -16.03 -6.57 -5.96
N ASN A 92 -16.09 -5.30 -6.35
CA ASN A 92 -15.03 -4.67 -7.13
C ASN A 92 -13.68 -4.73 -6.37
N PRO A 93 -12.68 -5.45 -6.91
CA PRO A 93 -11.46 -5.74 -6.18
C PRO A 93 -10.63 -4.47 -5.95
N PHE A 94 -9.96 -4.40 -4.80
CA PHE A 94 -9.07 -3.31 -4.46
C PHE A 94 -7.61 -3.77 -4.47
N ARG A 95 -6.76 -3.05 -5.18
CA ARG A 95 -5.33 -3.35 -5.34
C ARG A 95 -4.51 -2.13 -5.02
N TYR A 96 -3.24 -2.35 -4.71
CA TYR A 96 -2.24 -1.29 -4.62
C TYR A 96 -1.23 -1.52 -5.74
N ALA A 97 -0.99 -0.51 -6.58
CA ALA A 97 0.12 -0.55 -7.52
C ALA A 97 1.48 -0.52 -6.77
N PRO A 98 2.61 -0.92 -7.40
CA PRO A 98 3.96 -0.93 -6.81
C PRO A 98 4.45 0.37 -6.12
N ASN A 99 3.72 1.47 -6.30
CA ASN A 99 3.95 2.77 -5.69
C ASN A 99 2.93 3.09 -4.58
N GLY A 100 2.22 2.09 -4.04
CA GLY A 100 1.16 2.26 -3.03
C GLY A 100 -0.12 2.94 -3.53
N THR A 101 -0.25 3.24 -4.83
CA THR A 101 -1.46 3.90 -5.35
C THR A 101 -2.64 2.91 -5.32
N PRO A 102 -3.74 3.22 -4.61
CA PRO A 102 -4.93 2.37 -4.61
C PRO A 102 -5.64 2.39 -5.96
N ILE A 103 -6.07 1.21 -6.38
CA ILE A 103 -6.74 0.95 -7.64
C ILE A 103 -7.93 0.04 -7.35
N LYS A 104 -9.13 0.51 -7.67
CA LYS A 104 -10.35 -0.30 -7.63
C LYS A 104 -10.67 -0.79 -9.03
N MET A 105 -10.68 -2.10 -9.24
CA MET A 105 -11.02 -2.68 -10.52
C MET A 105 -12.54 -2.64 -10.74
N MET A 106 -12.97 -2.11 -11.88
CA MET A 106 -14.38 -1.92 -12.22
C MET A 106 -14.81 -2.84 -13.35
N GLU A 107 -13.95 -3.06 -14.34
CA GLU A 107 -14.21 -3.93 -15.48
C GLU A 107 -12.92 -4.61 -15.94
N LEU A 108 -13.04 -5.85 -16.42
CA LEU A 108 -11.98 -6.59 -17.09
C LEU A 108 -12.58 -7.36 -18.27
N ALA A 109 -11.98 -7.18 -19.44
CA ALA A 109 -12.26 -7.95 -20.64
C ALA A 109 -10.97 -8.41 -21.32
N GLN A 110 -11.02 -9.57 -21.95
CA GLN A 110 -9.88 -10.18 -22.64
C GLN A 110 -10.33 -10.84 -23.92
N TRP A 111 -9.50 -10.78 -24.96
CA TRP A 111 -9.75 -11.39 -26.25
C TRP A 111 -8.72 -12.47 -26.47
N PHE A 112 -9.19 -13.72 -26.52
CA PHE A 112 -8.34 -14.89 -26.71
C PHE A 112 -8.49 -15.41 -28.15
N ALA A 113 -7.39 -15.58 -28.87
CA ALA A 113 -7.39 -16.19 -30.19
C ALA A 113 -7.97 -17.62 -30.11
N LYS A 114 -8.86 -18.00 -31.04
CA LYS A 114 -9.57 -19.29 -30.94
C LYS A 114 -8.69 -20.51 -31.24
N ASP A 115 -7.65 -20.32 -32.03
CA ASP A 115 -6.71 -21.35 -32.47
C ASP A 115 -5.63 -21.61 -31.42
N THR A 116 -5.04 -20.56 -30.87
CA THR A 116 -3.91 -20.67 -29.94
C THR A 116 -4.24 -20.37 -28.48
N LEU A 117 -5.44 -19.83 -28.20
CA LEU A 117 -5.83 -19.31 -26.88
C LEU A 117 -4.87 -18.25 -26.31
N ASP A 118 -4.15 -17.55 -27.16
CA ASP A 118 -3.35 -16.41 -26.73
C ASP A 118 -4.20 -15.16 -26.53
N VAL A 119 -3.85 -14.38 -25.51
CA VAL A 119 -4.45 -13.06 -25.33
C VAL A 119 -3.97 -12.18 -26.48
N LYS A 120 -4.88 -11.70 -27.33
CA LYS A 120 -4.60 -10.69 -28.36
C LYS A 120 -4.80 -9.28 -27.85
N ARG A 121 -5.84 -9.10 -27.04
CA ARG A 121 -6.20 -7.81 -26.45
C ARG A 121 -6.68 -8.01 -25.01
N SER A 122 -6.43 -7.02 -24.16
CA SER A 122 -7.10 -6.88 -22.88
C SER A 122 -7.57 -5.45 -22.68
N PHE A 123 -8.68 -5.30 -21.99
CA PHE A 123 -9.22 -4.04 -21.55
C PHE A 123 -9.46 -4.13 -20.05
N SER A 124 -9.02 -3.11 -19.32
CA SER A 124 -9.44 -2.92 -17.93
C SER A 124 -9.95 -1.51 -17.73
N PHE A 125 -10.99 -1.39 -16.92
CA PHE A 125 -11.47 -0.14 -16.39
C PHE A 125 -11.27 -0.15 -14.89
N VAL A 126 -10.53 0.82 -14.38
CA VAL A 126 -10.19 0.92 -12.98
C VAL A 126 -10.44 2.35 -12.49
N ASN A 127 -10.74 2.46 -11.21
CA ASN A 127 -10.85 3.73 -10.52
C ASN A 127 -9.61 3.90 -9.63
N VAL A 128 -8.74 4.80 -10.02
CA VAL A 128 -7.46 5.10 -9.35
C VAL A 128 -7.71 6.19 -8.31
N LEU A 129 -7.15 6.03 -7.11
CA LEU A 129 -7.34 6.97 -5.99
C LEU A 129 -8.80 7.17 -5.56
N GLY A 130 -9.73 6.32 -5.94
CA GLY A 130 -11.15 6.51 -5.60
C GLY A 130 -11.89 7.52 -6.49
N MET A 131 -11.23 8.12 -7.49
CA MET A 131 -11.80 9.26 -8.22
C MET A 131 -11.42 9.35 -9.70
N ILE A 132 -10.30 8.74 -10.12
CA ILE A 132 -9.85 8.86 -11.50
C ILE A 132 -10.17 7.58 -12.24
N ASP A 133 -11.13 7.71 -13.15
CA ASP A 133 -11.53 6.66 -14.05
C ASP A 133 -10.46 6.46 -15.12
N MET A 134 -9.73 5.37 -15.01
CA MET A 134 -8.63 5.00 -15.88
C MET A 134 -8.97 3.76 -16.69
N LYS A 135 -8.84 3.88 -18.01
CA LYS A 135 -8.99 2.77 -18.95
C LYS A 135 -7.60 2.36 -19.42
N THR A 136 -7.35 1.06 -19.41
CA THR A 136 -6.12 0.47 -19.95
C THR A 136 -6.50 -0.48 -21.08
N ASN A 137 -6.00 -0.21 -22.28
CA ASN A 137 -6.03 -1.16 -23.38
C ASN A 137 -4.64 -1.79 -23.50
N GLN A 138 -4.60 -3.10 -23.65
CA GLN A 138 -3.37 -3.84 -23.87
C GLN A 138 -3.49 -4.64 -25.16
N THR A 139 -2.47 -4.63 -25.99
CA THR A 139 -2.40 -5.39 -27.24
C THR A 139 -1.12 -6.22 -27.26
N ALA A 140 -1.26 -7.52 -27.50
CA ALA A 140 -0.13 -8.44 -27.52
C ALA A 140 0.24 -8.83 -28.96
N THR A 141 1.51 -8.64 -29.31
CA THR A 141 2.08 -8.97 -30.62
C THR A 141 3.14 -10.04 -30.45
N TYR A 142 2.88 -11.23 -30.97
CA TYR A 142 3.74 -12.40 -30.77
C TYR A 142 4.81 -12.48 -31.86
N SER A 143 6.01 -12.90 -31.48
CA SER A 143 7.18 -12.95 -32.38
C SER A 143 7.18 -14.14 -33.34
N GLN A 144 6.36 -15.15 -33.07
CA GLN A 144 6.27 -16.40 -33.84
C GLN A 144 4.79 -16.69 -34.17
N ALA A 145 4.52 -17.71 -35.01
CA ALA A 145 3.14 -18.11 -35.33
C ALA A 145 2.66 -19.33 -34.53
N ASP A 146 3.59 -20.16 -34.03
CA ASP A 146 3.30 -21.37 -33.24
C ASP A 146 3.58 -21.07 -31.76
N HIS A 147 2.58 -20.51 -31.08
CA HIS A 147 2.63 -20.14 -29.66
C HIS A 147 1.28 -20.48 -29.01
N GLY A 148 1.23 -20.44 -27.68
CA GLY A 148 0.00 -20.69 -26.92
C GLY A 148 -0.37 -22.17 -26.78
N GLN A 149 -1.65 -22.43 -26.55
CA GLN A 149 -2.19 -23.78 -26.46
C GLN A 149 -2.35 -24.44 -27.85
N PRO A 150 -2.12 -25.77 -27.96
CA PRO A 150 -1.70 -26.67 -26.91
C PRO A 150 -0.21 -26.54 -26.56
N PHE A 151 0.08 -26.34 -25.27
CA PHE A 151 1.45 -26.26 -24.75
C PHE A 151 2.16 -27.61 -24.83
N ALA A 152 3.49 -27.56 -24.93
CA ALA A 152 4.41 -28.63 -24.62
C ALA A 152 5.44 -28.16 -23.59
N PHE A 153 5.96 -29.09 -22.79
CA PHE A 153 7.04 -28.79 -21.84
C PHE A 153 8.27 -28.28 -22.58
N GLY A 154 8.84 -27.17 -22.09
CA GLY A 154 10.00 -26.51 -22.70
C GLY A 154 9.67 -25.55 -23.82
N ASP A 155 8.38 -25.37 -24.18
CA ASP A 155 7.98 -24.32 -25.12
C ASP A 155 8.42 -22.95 -24.60
N LYS A 156 8.99 -22.14 -25.49
CA LYS A 156 9.47 -20.78 -25.23
C LYS A 156 9.06 -19.86 -26.36
N TYR A 157 8.50 -18.70 -26.03
CA TYR A 157 8.19 -17.68 -27.00
C TYR A 157 8.22 -16.29 -26.35
N THR A 158 8.21 -15.25 -27.19
CA THR A 158 8.14 -13.87 -26.74
C THR A 158 7.02 -13.12 -27.43
N TYR A 159 6.49 -12.11 -26.74
CA TYR A 159 5.55 -11.17 -27.32
C TYR A 159 5.78 -9.76 -26.76
N ASP A 160 5.45 -8.76 -27.55
CA ASP A 160 5.40 -7.36 -27.11
C ASP A 160 3.98 -7.02 -26.65
N LEU A 161 3.87 -6.45 -25.45
CA LEU A 161 2.63 -5.98 -24.84
C LEU A 161 2.60 -4.46 -24.88
N ALA A 162 1.92 -3.89 -25.87
CA ALA A 162 1.64 -2.46 -25.93
C ALA A 162 0.52 -2.12 -24.94
N VAL A 163 0.73 -1.11 -24.09
CA VAL A 163 -0.20 -0.65 -23.07
C VAL A 163 -0.55 0.81 -23.30
N GLU A 164 -1.83 1.07 -23.53
CA GLU A 164 -2.40 2.40 -23.72
C GLU A 164 -3.29 2.76 -22.53
N MET A 165 -3.04 3.92 -21.93
CA MET A 165 -3.73 4.38 -20.72
C MET A 165 -4.51 5.66 -21.01
N THR A 166 -5.75 5.73 -20.53
CA THR A 166 -6.62 6.91 -20.67
C THR A 166 -7.22 7.26 -19.31
N PRO A 167 -6.99 8.47 -18.78
CA PRO A 167 -6.21 9.55 -19.39
C PRO A 167 -4.71 9.27 -19.35
N SER A 168 -4.00 9.60 -20.42
CA SER A 168 -2.53 9.40 -20.54
C SER A 168 -1.71 10.34 -19.64
N THR A 169 -2.36 11.32 -19.00
CA THR A 169 -1.73 12.21 -18.02
C THR A 169 -1.32 11.50 -16.74
N LEU A 170 -1.91 10.35 -16.42
CA LEU A 170 -1.56 9.56 -15.23
C LEU A 170 -0.29 8.72 -15.43
N ALA A 171 -0.12 8.17 -16.63
CA ALA A 171 1.02 7.36 -17.00
C ALA A 171 1.18 7.36 -18.52
N PRO A 172 2.42 7.47 -19.03
CA PRO A 172 2.67 7.37 -20.46
C PRO A 172 2.34 5.96 -20.95
N ASN A 173 1.95 5.84 -22.22
CA ASN A 173 1.87 4.56 -22.89
C ASN A 173 3.25 3.90 -22.90
N PHE A 174 3.29 2.57 -22.80
CA PHE A 174 4.54 1.82 -22.83
C PHE A 174 4.38 0.49 -23.56
N THR A 175 5.49 -0.14 -23.91
CA THR A 175 5.54 -1.50 -24.45
C THR A 175 6.47 -2.33 -23.60
N ASP A 176 6.00 -3.47 -23.13
CA ASP A 176 6.80 -4.46 -22.40
C ASP A 176 7.09 -5.66 -23.31
N THR A 177 8.33 -6.14 -23.35
CA THR A 177 8.66 -7.41 -24.02
C THR A 177 8.62 -8.53 -22.99
N ILE A 178 7.77 -9.52 -23.24
CA ILE A 178 7.48 -10.62 -22.33
C ILE A 178 8.02 -11.92 -22.91
N GLN A 179 8.81 -12.64 -22.12
CA GLN A 179 9.21 -14.02 -22.36
C GLN A 179 8.26 -14.96 -21.62
N VAL A 180 7.79 -15.99 -22.32
CA VAL A 180 6.94 -17.06 -21.79
C VAL A 180 7.70 -18.37 -21.88
N GLU A 181 7.64 -19.16 -20.81
CA GLU A 181 8.26 -20.49 -20.76
C GLU A 181 7.36 -21.51 -20.05
N VAL A 182 7.20 -22.69 -20.65
CA VAL A 182 6.53 -23.83 -20.02
C VAL A 182 7.56 -24.64 -19.22
N VAL A 183 7.67 -24.33 -17.93
CA VAL A 183 8.76 -24.80 -17.07
C VAL A 183 8.51 -26.14 -16.37
N ALA A 184 7.26 -26.61 -16.32
CA ALA A 184 6.93 -27.89 -15.68
C ALA A 184 5.58 -28.47 -16.12
N VAL A 185 5.38 -29.75 -15.84
CA VAL A 185 4.09 -30.44 -15.85
C VAL A 185 3.84 -31.06 -14.47
N GLU A 186 2.78 -30.64 -13.78
CA GLU A 186 2.51 -31.04 -12.39
C GLU A 186 1.01 -31.12 -12.05
N ASP A 187 0.67 -31.84 -10.99
CA ASP A 187 -0.71 -31.90 -10.47
C ASP A 187 -1.00 -30.68 -9.60
N VAL A 188 -2.11 -29.99 -9.86
CA VAL A 188 -2.55 -28.80 -9.15
C VAL A 188 -3.95 -29.04 -8.59
N THR A 189 -4.09 -28.95 -7.27
CA THR A 189 -5.37 -29.05 -6.57
C THR A 189 -5.89 -27.65 -6.25
N VAL A 190 -7.13 -27.38 -6.66
CA VAL A 190 -7.89 -26.15 -6.44
C VAL A 190 -9.34 -26.52 -6.04
N PRO A 191 -10.21 -25.58 -5.64
CA PRO A 191 -11.57 -25.93 -5.24
C PRO A 191 -12.39 -26.65 -6.33
N ALA A 192 -12.10 -26.44 -7.61
CA ALA A 192 -12.75 -27.15 -8.73
C ALA A 192 -12.29 -28.62 -8.91
N GLY A 193 -11.20 -29.06 -8.26
CA GLY A 193 -10.66 -30.41 -8.40
C GLY A 193 -9.13 -30.46 -8.49
N THR A 194 -8.59 -31.61 -8.88
CA THR A 194 -7.15 -31.79 -9.16
C THR A 194 -6.96 -31.96 -10.66
N PHE A 195 -6.03 -31.19 -11.22
CA PHE A 195 -5.76 -31.12 -12.65
C PHE A 195 -4.27 -31.35 -12.91
N ARG A 196 -3.94 -32.11 -13.94
CA ARG A 196 -2.59 -32.14 -14.50
C ARG A 196 -2.38 -30.88 -15.33
N CYS A 197 -1.47 -30.01 -14.92
CA CYS A 197 -1.27 -28.70 -15.53
C CYS A 197 0.13 -28.53 -16.13
N TYR A 198 0.21 -27.74 -17.20
CA TYR A 198 1.43 -27.06 -17.61
C TYR A 198 1.64 -25.84 -16.73
N LYS A 199 2.80 -25.72 -16.10
CA LYS A 199 3.24 -24.52 -15.38
C LYS A 199 3.92 -23.58 -16.38
N VAL A 200 3.36 -22.40 -16.55
CA VAL A 200 3.79 -21.38 -17.51
C VAL A 200 4.26 -20.15 -16.74
N GLU A 201 5.51 -19.74 -16.95
CA GLU A 201 6.10 -18.56 -16.30
C GLU A 201 6.28 -17.42 -17.30
N TYR A 202 5.93 -16.21 -16.85
CA TYR A 202 6.01 -14.98 -17.64
C TYR A 202 7.04 -14.04 -17.03
N THR A 203 8.04 -13.67 -17.81
CA THR A 203 9.11 -12.75 -17.39
C THR A 203 9.16 -11.55 -18.32
N ARG A 204 9.11 -10.33 -17.77
CA ARG A 204 9.41 -9.13 -18.55
C ARG A 204 10.91 -9.03 -18.75
N THR A 205 11.34 -9.01 -20.00
CA THR A 205 12.75 -8.92 -20.39
C THR A 205 13.13 -7.55 -20.94
N GLY A 206 12.13 -6.74 -21.34
CA GLY A 206 12.32 -5.36 -21.78
C GLY A 206 11.11 -4.48 -21.49
N SER A 207 11.32 -3.17 -21.43
CA SER A 207 10.25 -2.17 -21.38
C SER A 207 10.69 -0.85 -21.99
N SER A 208 9.77 -0.17 -22.69
CA SER A 208 9.96 1.22 -23.09
C SER A 208 9.80 2.20 -21.93
N ASP A 209 9.21 1.78 -20.80
CA ASP A 209 9.19 2.57 -19.57
C ASP A 209 10.50 2.35 -18.79
N THR A 210 11.39 3.34 -18.88
CA THR A 210 12.70 3.33 -18.22
C THR A 210 12.65 3.20 -16.69
N LYS A 211 11.50 3.37 -16.05
CA LYS A 211 11.33 3.21 -14.60
C LYS A 211 11.15 1.76 -14.16
N LYS A 212 10.92 0.84 -15.09
CA LYS A 212 10.67 -0.56 -14.80
C LYS A 212 11.95 -1.38 -14.71
N VAL A 213 12.02 -2.25 -13.70
CA VAL A 213 13.14 -3.18 -13.50
C VAL A 213 13.04 -4.34 -14.49
N ASN A 214 14.15 -4.72 -15.12
CA ASN A 214 14.24 -5.87 -16.00
C ASN A 214 15.53 -6.68 -15.68
N PRO A 215 15.50 -8.02 -15.73
CA PRO A 215 14.30 -8.85 -15.89
C PRO A 215 13.40 -8.83 -14.64
N GLN A 216 12.09 -9.00 -14.81
CA GLN A 216 11.15 -9.13 -13.69
C GLN A 216 10.18 -10.28 -13.94
N SER A 217 10.08 -11.22 -12.99
CA SER A 217 9.00 -12.22 -13.00
C SER A 217 7.66 -11.50 -12.83
N LEU A 218 6.72 -11.73 -13.74
CA LEU A 218 5.41 -11.07 -13.73
C LEU A 218 4.36 -11.96 -13.08
N ARG A 219 4.20 -13.16 -13.63
CA ARG A 219 3.16 -14.09 -13.20
C ARG A 219 3.50 -15.54 -13.53
N THR A 220 2.79 -16.43 -12.86
CA THR A 220 2.80 -17.87 -13.13
C THR A 220 1.37 -18.36 -13.33
N GLU A 221 1.17 -19.17 -14.36
CA GLU A 221 -0.12 -19.74 -14.73
C GLU A 221 -0.03 -21.26 -14.78
N TRP A 222 -1.08 -21.94 -14.36
CA TRP A 222 -1.22 -23.40 -14.45
C TRP A 222 -2.38 -23.73 -15.37
N TRP A 223 -2.07 -24.19 -16.57
CA TRP A 223 -3.07 -24.53 -17.59
C TRP A 223 -3.31 -26.02 -17.62
N ALA A 224 -4.58 -26.45 -17.53
CA ALA A 224 -4.92 -27.88 -17.57
C ALA A 224 -4.43 -28.51 -18.89
N SER A 225 -3.57 -29.52 -18.79
CA SER A 225 -3.06 -30.27 -19.94
C SER A 225 -4.08 -31.26 -20.49
N GLU A 226 -5.04 -31.66 -19.66
CA GLU A 226 -6.04 -32.68 -19.95
C GLU A 226 -7.38 -32.08 -20.39
N TYR A 227 -7.54 -30.75 -20.42
CA TYR A 227 -8.76 -30.06 -20.83
C TYR A 227 -8.43 -28.84 -21.70
N ASN A 228 -9.19 -28.60 -22.76
CA ASN A 228 -9.06 -27.36 -23.54
C ASN A 228 -9.85 -26.21 -22.90
N MET A 229 -9.32 -25.64 -21.82
CA MET A 229 -9.96 -24.60 -21.03
C MET A 229 -9.52 -23.21 -21.47
N LEU A 230 -10.45 -22.25 -21.49
CA LEU A 230 -10.17 -20.82 -21.77
C LEU A 230 -9.59 -20.05 -20.58
N ALA A 231 -9.19 -20.76 -19.53
CA ALA A 231 -8.67 -20.17 -18.31
C ALA A 231 -7.65 -21.07 -17.62
N PRO A 232 -6.66 -20.50 -16.93
CA PRO A 232 -5.77 -21.27 -16.09
C PRO A 232 -6.52 -21.80 -14.85
N VAL A 233 -6.14 -22.99 -14.41
CA VAL A 233 -6.60 -23.64 -13.16
C VAL A 233 -6.13 -22.84 -11.95
N LYS A 234 -4.91 -22.29 -12.01
CA LYS A 234 -4.33 -21.42 -11.00
C LYS A 234 -3.54 -20.29 -11.65
N TYR A 235 -3.54 -19.13 -11.02
CA TYR A 235 -2.83 -17.93 -11.48
C TYR A 235 -2.21 -17.23 -10.27
N VAL A 236 -0.95 -16.82 -10.38
CA VAL A 236 -0.27 -16.00 -9.37
C VAL A 236 0.39 -14.82 -10.06
N GLU A 237 -0.03 -13.60 -9.74
CA GLU A 237 0.55 -12.34 -10.22
C GLU A 237 1.43 -11.73 -9.12
N VAL A 238 2.65 -11.35 -9.45
CA VAL A 238 3.64 -10.86 -8.47
C VAL A 238 4.18 -9.46 -8.77
N ALA A 239 4.00 -8.94 -9.98
CA ALA A 239 4.63 -7.67 -10.39
C ALA A 239 3.65 -6.53 -10.61
N GLN A 240 2.40 -6.82 -10.98
CA GLN A 240 1.43 -5.76 -11.25
C GLN A 240 1.00 -5.00 -9.98
N TRP A 241 1.07 -5.65 -8.81
CA TRP A 241 0.56 -5.13 -7.54
C TRP A 241 1.64 -5.17 -6.44
N ASP A 242 1.46 -4.40 -5.38
CA ASP A 242 2.35 -4.38 -4.19
C ASP A 242 2.43 -5.74 -3.49
N PHE A 243 1.40 -6.59 -3.64
CA PHE A 243 1.32 -7.91 -3.03
C PHE A 243 0.93 -8.97 -4.06
N PRO A 244 1.37 -10.23 -3.89
CA PRO A 244 0.95 -11.30 -4.78
C PRO A 244 -0.57 -11.48 -4.78
N GLU A 245 -1.17 -11.56 -5.97
CA GLU A 245 -2.56 -11.95 -6.16
C GLU A 245 -2.61 -13.42 -6.60
N THR A 246 -3.39 -14.24 -5.89
CA THR A 246 -3.62 -15.65 -6.28
C THR A 246 -5.06 -15.85 -6.71
N ARG A 247 -5.28 -16.51 -7.85
CA ARG A 247 -6.60 -16.93 -8.34
C ARG A 247 -6.62 -18.45 -8.49
N GLU A 248 -7.59 -19.10 -7.88
CA GLU A 248 -7.77 -20.56 -7.93
C GLU A 248 -9.14 -20.90 -8.51
N LEU A 249 -9.17 -21.80 -9.50
CA LEU A 249 -10.40 -22.17 -10.18
C LEU A 249 -11.37 -22.83 -9.20
N ALA A 250 -12.55 -22.24 -9.07
CA ALA A 250 -13.63 -22.72 -8.22
C ALA A 250 -14.68 -23.51 -9.02
N SER A 251 -14.97 -23.12 -10.26
CA SER A 251 -15.84 -23.90 -11.15
C SER A 251 -15.61 -23.56 -12.62
N TYR A 252 -15.97 -24.48 -13.53
CA TYR A 252 -15.98 -24.29 -14.98
C TYR A 252 -17.20 -24.99 -15.60
N LYS A 253 -17.96 -24.29 -16.45
CA LYS A 253 -19.26 -24.74 -16.97
C LYS A 253 -19.47 -24.39 -18.46
N PRO A 254 -19.80 -25.37 -19.32
CA PRO A 254 -19.63 -26.81 -19.09
C PRO A 254 -18.13 -27.16 -19.03
N MET A 255 -17.78 -28.16 -18.20
CA MET A 255 -16.40 -28.68 -18.22
C MET A 255 -16.13 -29.32 -19.59
N PRO A 256 -15.02 -28.98 -20.28
CA PRO A 256 -14.68 -29.59 -21.56
C PRO A 256 -14.48 -31.11 -21.42
N ALA A 257 -14.61 -31.83 -22.53
CA ALA A 257 -14.23 -33.24 -22.55
C ALA A 257 -12.74 -33.38 -22.24
N LYS A 258 -12.39 -34.40 -21.45
CA LYS A 258 -11.01 -34.70 -21.12
C LYS A 258 -10.27 -35.22 -22.35
N ASN A 259 -9.11 -34.66 -22.64
CA ASN A 259 -8.21 -35.12 -23.69
C ASN A 259 -7.69 -36.52 -23.36
N ALA A 260 -7.66 -37.41 -24.37
CA ALA A 260 -7.20 -38.79 -24.19
C ALA A 260 -5.70 -38.89 -23.89
N THR A 261 -4.92 -37.87 -24.24
CA THR A 261 -3.47 -37.85 -24.11
C THR A 261 -3.09 -36.78 -23.08
N VAL A 262 -2.58 -37.23 -21.93
CA VAL A 262 -2.12 -36.36 -20.84
C VAL A 262 -0.61 -36.56 -20.69
N PRO A 263 0.21 -35.50 -20.71
CA PRO A 263 1.64 -35.64 -20.51
C PRO A 263 1.95 -36.20 -19.12
N ALA A 264 2.98 -37.04 -19.04
CA ALA A 264 3.53 -37.47 -17.77
C ALA A 264 4.13 -36.25 -17.03
N PRO A 265 4.14 -36.25 -15.68
CA PRO A 265 4.74 -35.16 -14.93
C PRO A 265 6.26 -35.14 -15.18
N THR A 266 6.82 -33.95 -15.37
CA THR A 266 8.24 -33.77 -15.77
C THR A 266 9.20 -33.91 -14.60
N SER A 267 8.70 -33.83 -13.37
CA SER A 267 9.43 -34.10 -12.15
C SER A 267 8.56 -34.90 -11.18
N LYS A 268 9.04 -36.06 -10.73
CA LYS A 268 8.54 -36.66 -9.49
C LYS A 268 8.88 -35.67 -8.37
N PRO A 269 7.90 -35.11 -7.62
CA PRO A 269 8.23 -34.25 -6.49
C PRO A 269 9.19 -35.02 -5.59
N ALA A 270 10.40 -34.51 -5.38
CA ALA A 270 11.27 -35.06 -4.36
C ALA A 270 10.51 -34.87 -3.04
N ALA A 271 10.13 -35.97 -2.39
CA ALA A 271 9.51 -35.92 -1.08
C ALA A 271 10.53 -35.31 -0.12
N THR A 272 10.49 -33.98 0.07
CA THR A 272 11.27 -33.32 1.10
C THR A 272 10.58 -33.63 2.41
N THR A 273 11.00 -34.72 3.06
CA THR A 273 10.75 -34.91 4.49
C THR A 273 11.30 -33.66 5.19
N PRO A 274 10.47 -32.89 5.90
CA PRO A 274 10.97 -31.74 6.65
C PRO A 274 12.08 -32.24 7.59
N PRO A 275 13.28 -31.64 7.59
CA PRO A 275 14.28 -32.00 8.57
C PRO A 275 13.68 -31.79 9.96
N ALA A 276 13.74 -32.83 10.79
CA ALA A 276 13.31 -32.76 12.18
C ALA A 276 14.16 -31.69 12.89
N THR A 277 13.64 -30.47 13.02
CA THR A 277 14.25 -29.43 13.82
C THR A 277 13.95 -29.73 15.28
N THR A 278 14.83 -30.49 15.93
CA THR A 278 14.89 -30.54 17.39
C THR A 278 15.29 -29.14 17.86
N PRO A 279 14.47 -28.44 18.67
CA PRO A 279 14.84 -27.14 19.21
C PRO A 279 16.11 -27.29 20.06
N PRO A 280 17.15 -26.44 19.87
CA PRO A 280 18.29 -26.45 20.76
C PRO A 280 17.83 -26.09 22.17
N ALA A 281 18.09 -26.97 23.13
CA ALA A 281 17.87 -26.71 24.54
C ALA A 281 18.82 -25.59 24.99
N THR A 282 18.31 -24.36 25.08
CA THR A 282 19.03 -23.25 25.69
C THR A 282 18.84 -23.31 27.20
N THR A 283 19.83 -23.84 27.92
CA THR A 283 19.98 -23.64 29.37
C THR A 283 20.37 -22.18 29.62
N PRO A 284 19.60 -21.39 30.38
CA PRO A 284 19.98 -20.02 30.72
C PRO A 284 21.27 -20.01 31.56
N PRO A 285 22.24 -19.13 31.28
CA PRO A 285 23.38 -18.95 32.17
C PRO A 285 22.90 -18.38 33.51
N ALA A 286 23.39 -18.96 34.60
CA ALA A 286 23.16 -18.46 35.95
C ALA A 286 23.74 -17.04 36.07
N THR A 287 22.87 -16.04 36.24
CA THR A 287 23.28 -14.68 36.54
C THR A 287 23.40 -14.51 38.05
N THR A 288 24.60 -14.17 38.50
CA THR A 288 24.87 -13.76 39.88
C THR A 288 24.30 -12.35 40.09
N PRO A 289 23.51 -12.10 41.15
CA PRO A 289 22.97 -10.78 41.42
C PRO A 289 24.11 -9.77 41.68
N PRO A 290 24.12 -8.59 41.03
CA PRO A 290 25.04 -7.53 41.40
C PRO A 290 24.70 -7.00 42.80
N ALA A 291 25.73 -6.68 43.57
CA ALA A 291 25.62 -6.17 44.93
C ALA A 291 24.76 -4.90 44.97
N THR A 292 23.69 -4.95 45.76
CA THR A 292 22.78 -3.85 46.04
C THR A 292 23.52 -2.79 46.86
N THR A 293 23.98 -1.71 46.23
CA THR A 293 24.36 -0.49 46.96
C THR A 293 23.10 0.29 47.28
N THR A 294 22.81 0.45 48.56
CA THR A 294 21.70 1.25 49.10
C THR A 294 21.81 2.70 48.60
N PRO A 295 20.82 3.21 47.83
CA PRO A 295 20.82 4.62 47.43
C PRO A 295 20.70 5.52 48.66
N PRO A 296 21.39 6.67 48.70
CA PRO A 296 21.21 7.65 49.76
C PRO A 296 19.74 8.09 49.81
N ALA A 297 19.18 8.08 51.02
CA ALA A 297 17.81 8.49 51.28
C ALA A 297 17.59 9.94 50.83
N THR A 298 17.01 10.13 49.65
CA THR A 298 16.50 11.43 49.21
C THR A 298 15.23 11.72 50.00
N THR A 299 15.26 12.81 50.75
CA THR A 299 14.10 13.39 51.43
C THR A 299 12.91 13.46 50.46
N PRO A 300 11.72 12.92 50.81
CA PRO A 300 10.54 13.00 49.97
C PRO A 300 10.25 14.46 49.65
N ALA A 301 10.24 14.81 48.35
CA ALA A 301 9.86 16.14 47.93
C ALA A 301 8.41 16.40 48.40
N GLU A 302 8.20 17.57 49.01
CA GLU A 302 6.89 18.03 49.45
C GLU A 302 5.91 17.98 48.27
N THR A 303 4.91 17.11 48.35
CA THR A 303 3.93 16.90 47.28
C THR A 303 2.92 18.04 47.30
N THR A 304 3.20 19.12 46.57
CA THR A 304 2.17 20.12 46.25
C THR A 304 1.02 19.43 45.51
N PRO A 305 -0.26 19.65 45.90
CA PRO A 305 -1.39 19.11 45.16
C PRO A 305 -1.31 19.49 43.68
N PRO A 306 -1.68 18.60 42.75
CA PRO A 306 -1.69 18.91 41.34
C PRO A 306 -2.62 20.10 41.07
N ALA A 307 -2.16 21.03 40.23
CA ALA A 307 -2.98 22.16 39.81
C ALA A 307 -4.28 21.65 39.13
N PRO A 308 -5.43 22.33 39.33
CA PRO A 308 -6.67 21.94 38.67
C PRO A 308 -6.51 21.99 37.14
N ILE A 309 -7.27 21.16 36.43
CA ILE A 309 -7.33 21.20 34.96
C ILE A 309 -8.06 22.49 34.54
N PRO A 310 -7.55 23.26 33.57
CA PRO A 310 -8.25 24.43 33.07
C PRO A 310 -9.54 23.99 32.38
N THR A 311 -10.62 24.70 32.69
CA THR A 311 -11.91 24.55 32.02
C THR A 311 -12.00 25.53 30.87
N ALA A 312 -12.64 25.10 29.78
CA ALA A 312 -12.98 25.98 28.66
C ALA A 312 -14.50 26.13 28.50
N SER A 313 -14.90 27.18 27.80
CA SER A 313 -16.27 27.45 27.37
C SER A 313 -16.28 27.87 25.90
N THR A 314 -17.43 28.10 25.31
CA THR A 314 -17.53 28.56 23.90
C THR A 314 -17.04 30.00 23.67
N SER A 315 -16.69 30.74 24.73
CA SER A 315 -15.96 32.01 24.61
C SER A 315 -14.44 31.83 24.54
N THR A 316 -13.92 30.67 24.97
CA THR A 316 -12.49 30.40 25.02
C THR A 316 -11.89 30.44 23.62
N SER A 317 -10.83 31.23 23.43
CA SER A 317 -10.11 31.35 22.17
C SER A 317 -8.64 31.68 22.39
N TRP A 318 -7.81 31.35 21.42
CA TRP A 318 -6.39 31.69 21.45
C TRP A 318 -5.85 31.95 20.05
N VAL A 319 -4.78 32.75 20.00
CA VAL A 319 -4.05 33.05 18.78
C VAL A 319 -2.65 32.49 18.90
N GLN A 320 -2.19 31.76 17.89
CA GLN A 320 -0.82 31.29 17.78
C GLN A 320 -0.13 31.94 16.59
N LYS A 321 1.12 32.38 16.78
CA LYS A 321 2.03 32.65 15.68
C LYS A 321 2.57 31.31 15.19
N VAL A 322 2.39 31.01 13.91
CA VAL A 322 2.83 29.76 13.30
C VAL A 322 3.91 30.04 12.26
N THR A 323 5.02 29.31 12.33
CA THR A 323 6.12 29.38 11.36
C THR A 323 6.45 27.99 10.83
N CYS A 324 6.58 27.86 9.50
CA CYS A 324 7.00 26.61 8.85
C CYS A 324 7.90 26.96 7.66
N GLY A 325 9.18 26.60 7.74
CA GLY A 325 10.18 27.08 6.79
C GLY A 325 10.29 28.61 6.80
N THR A 326 10.09 29.25 5.66
CA THR A 326 10.08 30.72 5.53
C THR A 326 8.69 31.35 5.72
N ALA A 327 7.64 30.53 5.84
CA ALA A 327 6.28 31.04 6.03
C ALA A 327 6.05 31.41 7.50
N SER A 328 5.32 32.51 7.73
CA SER A 328 4.85 32.94 9.04
C SER A 328 3.43 33.47 8.92
N GLU A 329 2.54 33.02 9.81
CA GLU A 329 1.12 33.37 9.79
C GLU A 329 0.49 33.26 11.20
N GLU A 330 -0.79 33.64 11.32
CA GLU A 330 -1.51 33.57 12.59
C GLU A 330 -2.70 32.61 12.49
N TRP A 331 -2.81 31.77 13.50
CA TRP A 331 -3.89 30.79 13.64
C TRP A 331 -4.74 31.21 14.83
N THR A 332 -6.03 31.43 14.59
CA THR A 332 -7.01 31.74 15.63
C THR A 332 -7.88 30.53 15.84
N THR A 333 -7.80 29.94 17.03
CA THR A 333 -8.60 28.79 17.40
C THR A 333 -9.63 29.19 18.46
N LYS A 334 -10.87 28.72 18.30
CA LYS A 334 -11.97 29.01 19.22
C LYS A 334 -12.68 27.71 19.59
N VAL A 335 -13.04 27.57 20.87
CA VAL A 335 -13.92 26.48 21.31
C VAL A 335 -15.33 26.77 20.78
N THR A 336 -15.85 25.88 19.94
CA THR A 336 -17.16 26.03 19.29
C THR A 336 -18.26 25.21 19.96
N GLY A 337 -17.89 24.25 20.80
CA GLY A 337 -18.86 23.45 21.55
C GLY A 337 -18.20 22.36 22.37
N GLU A 338 -19.02 21.39 22.76
CA GLU A 338 -18.61 20.19 23.46
C GLU A 338 -19.23 18.97 22.78
N GLU A 339 -18.47 17.88 22.70
CA GLU A 339 -18.92 16.62 22.14
C GLU A 339 -18.34 15.50 23.00
N ASP A 340 -19.22 14.61 23.49
CA ASP A 340 -18.88 13.58 24.46
C ASP A 340 -18.12 14.16 25.69
N ALA A 341 -16.96 13.59 25.98
CA ALA A 341 -16.05 14.03 27.04
C ALA A 341 -15.00 15.05 26.56
N SER A 342 -15.25 15.78 25.46
CA SER A 342 -14.27 16.69 24.84
C SER A 342 -14.79 18.11 24.61
N TYR A 343 -13.87 19.08 24.67
CA TYR A 343 -14.05 20.40 24.07
C TYR A 343 -13.79 20.32 22.57
N VAL A 344 -14.65 20.95 21.77
CA VAL A 344 -14.51 21.03 20.31
C VAL A 344 -14.00 22.41 19.94
N ALA A 345 -12.87 22.48 19.23
CA ALA A 345 -12.25 23.73 18.83
C ALA A 345 -11.99 23.78 17.32
N GLU A 346 -12.26 24.93 16.70
CA GLU A 346 -12.09 25.16 15.27
C GLU A 346 -11.06 26.27 15.03
N THR A 347 -10.21 26.06 14.04
CA THR A 347 -9.12 26.98 13.70
C THR A 347 -9.42 27.70 12.39
N THR A 348 -9.23 29.01 12.44
CA THR A 348 -9.24 29.90 11.28
C THR A 348 -7.85 30.47 11.07
N TYR A 349 -7.49 30.74 9.82
CA TYR A 349 -6.17 31.24 9.47
C TYR A 349 -6.27 32.64 8.91
N SER A 350 -5.27 33.49 9.18
CA SER A 350 -5.15 34.79 8.52
C SER A 350 -5.00 34.65 6.99
N LYS A 351 -4.37 33.57 6.55
CA LYS A 351 -4.23 33.11 5.16
C LYS A 351 -4.20 31.59 5.19
N ALA A 352 -4.83 30.92 4.22
CA ALA A 352 -4.76 29.46 4.09
C ALA A 352 -3.28 29.02 4.01
N PRO A 353 -2.80 28.23 5.00
CA PRO A 353 -1.41 27.82 5.06
C PRO A 353 -1.01 26.97 3.86
N GLU A 354 0.13 27.28 3.24
CA GLU A 354 0.76 26.42 2.25
C GLU A 354 1.89 25.63 2.93
N ARG A 355 1.93 24.32 2.69
CA ARG A 355 2.88 23.37 3.28
C ARG A 355 3.40 22.42 2.23
N THR A 356 4.47 21.70 2.57
CA THR A 356 4.94 20.57 1.78
C THR A 356 5.05 19.37 2.71
N SER A 357 4.39 18.27 2.36
CA SER A 357 4.56 16.99 3.03
C SER A 357 5.21 16.01 2.06
N GLY A 358 6.46 15.63 2.34
CA GLY A 358 7.30 14.92 1.38
C GLY A 358 7.55 15.78 0.13
N THR A 359 7.03 15.32 -1.02
CA THR A 359 7.10 16.04 -2.31
C THR A 359 5.80 16.75 -2.67
N GLN A 360 4.76 16.65 -1.84
CA GLN A 360 3.43 17.12 -2.19
C GLN A 360 3.16 18.50 -1.59
N PRO A 361 2.89 19.53 -2.42
CA PRO A 361 2.39 20.80 -1.93
C PRO A 361 0.94 20.65 -1.45
N LEU A 362 0.67 21.20 -0.27
CA LEU A 362 -0.60 21.15 0.43
C LEU A 362 -1.06 22.57 0.75
N LYS A 363 -2.36 22.82 0.61
CA LYS A 363 -2.99 24.00 1.18
C LYS A 363 -3.91 23.57 2.31
N LEU A 364 -3.71 24.08 3.51
CA LEU A 364 -4.53 23.71 4.66
C LEU A 364 -5.86 24.48 4.61
N GLY A 365 -6.95 23.74 4.71
CA GLY A 365 -8.32 24.20 4.90
C GLY A 365 -8.77 23.99 6.34
N GLU A 366 -10.06 23.73 6.53
CA GLU A 366 -10.68 23.61 7.85
C GLU A 366 -9.92 22.67 8.81
N TYR A 367 -9.66 23.14 10.03
CA TYR A 367 -8.99 22.36 11.07
C TYR A 367 -9.80 22.38 12.36
N LYS A 368 -10.20 21.19 12.80
CA LYS A 368 -11.05 20.99 13.97
C LYS A 368 -10.41 19.97 14.92
N GLN A 369 -10.44 20.25 16.21
CA GLN A 369 -9.76 19.48 17.24
C GLN A 369 -10.71 19.17 18.40
N TRP A 370 -10.56 17.99 19.00
CA TRP A 370 -11.28 17.56 20.18
C TRP A 370 -10.28 17.33 21.31
N TYR A 371 -10.43 18.07 22.41
CA TYR A 371 -9.56 17.98 23.59
C TYR A 371 -10.33 17.35 24.74
N GLY A 372 -9.84 16.24 25.31
CA GLY A 372 -10.52 15.56 26.41
C GLY A 372 -10.61 16.45 27.65
N LYS A 373 -11.80 16.62 28.24
CA LYS A 373 -12.01 17.49 29.41
C LYS A 373 -11.24 17.06 30.65
N ALA A 374 -10.99 15.74 30.78
CA ALA A 374 -10.32 15.15 31.93
C ALA A 374 -8.78 15.09 31.79
N THR A 375 -8.23 15.25 30.58
CA THR A 375 -6.80 15.08 30.33
C THR A 375 -6.16 16.18 29.50
N LEU A 376 -6.97 16.97 28.79
CA LEU A 376 -6.59 17.93 27.74
C LEU A 376 -5.78 17.37 26.59
N ASP A 377 -5.60 16.05 26.55
CA ASP A 377 -5.05 15.38 25.39
C ASP A 377 -6.01 15.48 24.21
N GLN A 378 -5.41 15.56 23.02
CA GLN A 378 -6.18 15.57 21.79
C GLN A 378 -6.75 14.17 21.53
N ALA A 379 -8.07 14.02 21.54
CA ALA A 379 -8.74 12.75 21.27
C ALA A 379 -8.94 12.52 19.76
N LYS A 380 -9.19 13.60 19.02
CA LYS A 380 -9.49 13.57 17.58
C LYS A 380 -9.08 14.89 16.93
N TYR A 381 -8.76 14.85 15.65
CA TYR A 381 -8.83 16.04 14.81
C TYR A 381 -9.17 15.72 13.35
N THR A 382 -9.74 16.70 12.67
CA THR A 382 -9.99 16.68 11.24
C THR A 382 -9.28 17.84 10.59
N LEU A 383 -8.63 17.58 9.47
CA LEU A 383 -7.94 18.59 8.67
C LEU A 383 -8.34 18.40 7.22
N VAL A 384 -8.95 19.43 6.63
CA VAL A 384 -9.14 19.51 5.18
C VAL A 384 -7.84 20.04 4.60
N THR A 385 -7.31 19.38 3.58
CA THR A 385 -6.14 19.84 2.83
C THR A 385 -6.40 19.74 1.34
N ASP A 386 -6.07 20.78 0.58
CA ASP A 386 -6.05 20.72 -0.87
C ASP A 386 -4.66 20.25 -1.33
N LEU A 387 -4.61 19.05 -1.91
CA LEU A 387 -3.45 18.56 -2.67
C LEU A 387 -3.38 19.35 -3.97
N THR A 388 -2.64 20.47 -3.93
CA THR A 388 -2.65 21.47 -5.01
C THR A 388 -2.16 20.86 -6.34
N ALA A 389 -1.20 19.94 -6.27
CA ALA A 389 -0.70 19.22 -7.45
C ALA A 389 -1.76 18.35 -8.15
N LEU A 390 -2.79 17.93 -7.42
CA LEU A 390 -3.88 17.09 -7.93
C LEU A 390 -5.20 17.84 -8.10
N GLY A 391 -5.27 19.12 -7.67
CA GLY A 391 -6.52 19.87 -7.64
C GLY A 391 -7.60 19.24 -6.76
N LEU A 392 -7.19 18.53 -5.70
CA LEU A 392 -8.06 17.67 -4.90
C LEU A 392 -8.10 18.14 -3.44
N ALA A 393 -9.30 18.33 -2.91
CA ALA A 393 -9.53 18.45 -1.46
C ALA A 393 -9.62 17.06 -0.83
N ILE A 394 -8.82 16.83 0.22
CA ILE A 394 -8.91 15.64 1.08
C ILE A 394 -9.19 16.05 2.51
N THR A 395 -9.97 15.25 3.22
CA THR A 395 -10.16 15.37 4.65
C THR A 395 -9.39 14.26 5.34
N ALA A 396 -8.36 14.62 6.08
CA ALA A 396 -7.66 13.71 6.98
C ALA A 396 -8.34 13.74 8.36
N THR A 397 -8.86 12.59 8.79
CA THR A 397 -9.35 12.39 10.16
C THR A 397 -8.34 11.56 10.93
N LEU A 398 -7.92 12.05 12.09
CA LEU A 398 -7.05 11.32 13.00
C LEU A 398 -7.76 11.11 14.33
N THR A 399 -7.81 9.86 14.76
CA THR A 399 -8.35 9.44 16.06
C THR A 399 -7.22 8.90 16.92
N LEU A 400 -7.10 9.42 18.15
CA LEU A 400 -6.03 9.07 19.07
C LEU A 400 -6.62 8.23 20.21
N THR A 401 -6.02 7.07 20.47
CA THR A 401 -6.41 6.16 21.55
C THR A 401 -5.26 5.98 22.52
N TYR A 402 -5.44 6.50 23.74
CA TYR A 402 -4.43 6.49 24.78
C TYR A 402 -4.57 5.26 25.69
N THR A 403 -3.47 4.88 26.33
CA THR A 403 -3.43 3.78 27.30
C THR A 403 -2.81 4.24 28.61
N GLY A 404 -3.37 3.81 29.74
CA GLY A 404 -2.89 4.16 31.09
C GLY A 404 -3.23 5.59 31.51
N ASP A 405 -2.50 6.11 32.51
CA ASP A 405 -2.67 7.49 32.97
C ASP A 405 -1.90 8.46 32.06
N HIS A 406 -2.61 9.36 31.40
CA HIS A 406 -2.04 10.31 30.42
C HIS A 406 -2.55 11.75 30.64
N GLY A 407 -1.90 12.72 30.01
CA GLY A 407 -2.34 14.11 30.00
C GLY A 407 -2.23 14.86 31.33
N MET A 408 -2.83 16.04 31.37
CA MET A 408 -3.01 16.84 32.58
C MET A 408 -4.11 16.25 33.47
N PRO A 409 -4.10 16.47 34.80
CA PRO A 409 -3.09 17.20 35.57
C PRO A 409 -1.89 16.31 35.91
N ALA A 410 -1.80 15.12 35.31
CA ALA A 410 -0.90 14.07 35.72
C ALA A 410 0.50 14.21 35.12
N PHE A 411 0.93 15.43 34.75
CA PHE A 411 2.28 15.69 34.27
C PHE A 411 3.28 15.69 35.43
N ALA A 412 4.27 14.82 35.31
CA ALA A 412 5.43 14.74 36.20
C ALA A 412 6.65 14.39 35.35
N VAL A 413 7.81 15.00 35.64
CA VAL A 413 9.04 14.71 34.90
C VAL A 413 9.37 13.22 34.98
N GLY A 414 9.72 12.63 33.83
CA GLY A 414 9.97 11.19 33.68
C GLY A 414 8.71 10.35 33.46
N LYS A 415 7.50 10.92 33.55
CA LYS A 415 6.27 10.20 33.22
C LYS A 415 6.21 9.91 31.72
N THR A 416 5.81 8.70 31.38
CA THR A 416 5.63 8.24 30.00
C THR A 416 4.28 7.59 29.79
N TRP A 417 3.73 7.70 28.58
CA TRP A 417 2.57 6.94 28.14
C TRP A 417 2.66 6.65 26.64
N ALA A 418 1.72 5.86 26.12
CA ALA A 418 1.63 5.52 24.70
C ALA A 418 0.22 5.73 24.18
N PHE A 419 0.14 6.02 22.88
CA PHE A 419 -1.13 6.09 22.18
C PHE A 419 -1.01 5.58 20.75
N SER A 420 -2.13 5.12 20.23
CA SER A 420 -2.31 4.73 18.83
C SER A 420 -3.00 5.87 18.08
N GLU A 421 -2.48 6.24 16.92
CA GLU A 421 -3.08 7.23 16.02
C GLU A 421 -3.57 6.54 14.76
N LYS A 422 -4.89 6.53 14.56
CA LYS A 422 -5.51 6.02 13.34
C LYS A 422 -5.86 7.18 12.41
N GLN A 423 -5.24 7.22 11.25
CA GLN A 423 -5.53 8.16 10.17
C GLN A 423 -6.45 7.51 9.14
N THR A 424 -7.50 8.23 8.75
CA THR A 424 -8.36 7.92 7.60
C THR A 424 -8.42 9.13 6.68
N LEU A 425 -8.44 8.90 5.37
CA LEU A 425 -8.57 9.94 4.37
C LEU A 425 -9.94 9.83 3.67
N ASP A 426 -10.54 10.98 3.37
CA ASP A 426 -11.74 11.09 2.55
C ASP A 426 -11.54 12.17 1.47
N PRO A 427 -11.52 11.82 0.17
CA PRO A 427 -11.60 10.47 -0.37
C PRO A 427 -10.39 9.59 0.06
N PRO A 428 -10.57 8.25 0.10
CA PRO A 428 -9.54 7.33 0.59
C PRO A 428 -8.39 7.16 -0.42
N LEU A 429 -7.39 8.04 -0.33
CA LEU A 429 -6.16 7.94 -1.13
C LEU A 429 -5.22 6.80 -0.69
N GLN A 430 -5.43 6.26 0.51
CA GLN A 430 -4.78 5.07 1.04
C GLN A 430 -5.71 4.43 2.09
N GLY A 431 -5.51 3.15 2.38
CA GLY A 431 -6.20 2.51 3.49
C GLY A 431 -5.92 3.21 4.82
N PRO A 432 -6.75 2.99 5.86
CA PRO A 432 -6.50 3.53 7.19
C PRO A 432 -5.09 3.19 7.67
N LYS A 433 -4.35 4.19 8.15
CA LYS A 433 -2.99 4.00 8.67
C LYS A 433 -3.01 4.13 10.18
N THR A 434 -2.50 3.13 10.88
CA THR A 434 -2.31 3.19 12.33
C THR A 434 -0.84 3.37 12.65
N THR A 435 -0.50 4.36 13.46
CA THR A 435 0.86 4.60 13.95
C THR A 435 0.88 4.60 15.47
N GLU A 436 1.83 3.88 16.05
CA GLU A 436 2.04 3.85 17.49
C GLU A 436 3.05 4.93 17.92
N LYS A 437 2.73 5.66 18.99
CA LYS A 437 3.56 6.75 19.51
C LYS A 437 3.78 6.59 21.01
N THR A 438 4.94 7.07 21.48
CA THR A 438 5.25 7.19 22.91
C THR A 438 5.41 8.66 23.27
N VAL A 439 5.06 9.00 24.50
CA VAL A 439 5.15 10.37 25.03
C VAL A 439 5.94 10.34 26.32
N GLU A 440 6.76 11.37 26.54
CA GLU A 440 7.60 11.54 27.72
C GLU A 440 7.56 12.99 28.19
N VAL A 441 7.34 13.21 29.49
CA VAL A 441 7.56 14.52 30.12
C VAL A 441 9.06 14.65 30.43
N ALA A 442 9.81 15.18 29.48
CA ALA A 442 11.27 15.21 29.52
C ALA A 442 11.84 16.19 30.57
N GLY A 443 11.08 17.20 30.99
CA GLY A 443 11.57 18.18 31.96
C GLY A 443 10.62 19.34 32.21
N LYS A 444 11.12 20.32 32.98
CA LYS A 444 10.53 21.65 33.14
C LYS A 444 11.50 22.70 32.61
N GLU A 445 11.00 23.71 31.91
CA GLU A 445 11.82 24.82 31.42
C GLU A 445 11.01 26.10 31.25
N SER A 446 11.69 27.25 31.36
CA SER A 446 11.11 28.56 31.10
C SER A 446 11.01 28.80 29.60
N VAL A 447 9.81 29.12 29.11
CA VAL A 447 9.53 29.29 27.68
C VAL A 447 8.98 30.69 27.44
N THR A 448 9.71 31.47 26.64
CA THR A 448 9.28 32.79 26.17
C THR A 448 8.63 32.68 24.78
N VAL A 449 7.41 33.19 24.68
CA VAL A 449 6.61 33.32 23.44
C VAL A 449 6.03 34.73 23.36
N PRO A 450 5.36 35.14 22.26
CA PRO A 450 4.78 36.49 22.18
C PRO A 450 3.77 36.82 23.29
N ALA A 451 3.08 35.83 23.86
CA ALA A 451 2.17 36.02 24.99
C ALA A 451 2.85 36.28 26.36
N GLY A 452 4.15 36.00 26.51
CA GLY A 452 4.87 36.12 27.78
C GLY A 452 5.91 35.02 28.02
N THR A 453 6.39 34.92 29.26
CA THR A 453 7.30 33.85 29.69
C THR A 453 6.61 32.97 30.72
N PHE A 454 6.67 31.65 30.52
CA PHE A 454 5.94 30.67 31.32
C PHE A 454 6.85 29.52 31.71
N GLU A 455 6.75 29.08 32.96
CA GLU A 455 7.32 27.78 33.36
C GLU A 455 6.48 26.66 32.76
N CYS A 456 7.10 25.81 31.94
CA CYS A 456 6.42 24.78 31.16
C CYS A 456 6.97 23.39 31.42
N TYR A 457 6.10 22.37 31.37
CA TYR A 457 6.49 21.00 31.13
C TYR A 457 6.86 20.80 29.66
N LYS A 458 8.04 20.22 29.40
CA LYS A 458 8.46 19.77 28.06
C LYS A 458 7.95 18.35 27.82
N VAL A 459 7.03 18.21 26.88
CA VAL A 459 6.40 16.93 26.51
C VAL A 459 6.87 16.53 25.12
N VAL A 460 7.52 15.38 24.99
CA VAL A 460 8.13 14.90 23.75
C VAL A 460 7.38 13.66 23.27
N THR A 461 6.85 13.71 22.05
CA THR A 461 6.19 12.60 21.37
C THR A 461 7.16 11.99 20.35
N LYS A 462 7.37 10.67 20.45
CA LYS A 462 8.24 9.89 19.58
C LYS A 462 7.45 8.83 18.81
N ASN A 463 7.91 8.49 17.61
CA ASN A 463 7.43 7.31 16.90
C ASN A 463 7.89 6.05 17.66
N LYS A 464 6.96 5.14 18.00
CA LYS A 464 7.27 3.97 18.84
C LYS A 464 8.20 2.98 18.14
N SER A 465 8.13 2.84 16.82
CA SER A 465 8.96 1.87 16.08
C SER A 465 10.35 2.40 15.77
N THR A 466 10.50 3.70 15.49
CA THR A 466 11.79 4.29 15.10
C THR A 466 12.50 5.05 16.21
N GLY A 467 11.77 5.44 17.27
CA GLY A 467 12.27 6.31 18.33
C GLY A 467 12.46 7.78 17.92
N ALA A 468 12.17 8.13 16.66
CA ALA A 468 12.32 9.48 16.14
C ALA A 468 11.37 10.45 16.85
N VAL A 469 11.85 11.65 17.19
CA VAL A 469 11.01 12.73 17.72
C VAL A 469 10.08 13.20 16.62
N MET A 470 8.79 13.27 16.94
CA MET A 470 7.74 13.69 16.02
C MET A 470 7.22 15.08 16.39
N LYS A 471 7.07 15.33 17.69
CA LYS A 471 6.50 16.57 18.20
C LYS A 471 7.03 16.88 19.59
N THR A 472 7.34 18.14 19.86
CA THR A 472 7.65 18.66 21.20
C THR A 472 6.61 19.72 21.57
N GLN A 473 5.99 19.60 22.74
CA GLN A 473 5.00 20.54 23.27
C GLN A 473 5.45 21.08 24.63
N TYR A 474 5.16 22.35 24.88
CA TYR A 474 5.48 23.05 26.11
C TYR A 474 4.18 23.49 26.77
N TRP A 475 3.85 22.88 27.90
CA TRP A 475 2.58 23.09 28.59
C TRP A 475 2.79 23.85 29.91
N SER A 476 2.04 24.92 30.18
CA SER A 476 2.18 25.72 31.41
C SER A 476 2.04 24.84 32.65
N VAL A 477 2.99 24.95 33.59
CA VAL A 477 2.97 24.21 34.87
C VAL A 477 1.78 24.64 35.73
N GLY A 478 1.33 25.89 35.58
CA GLY A 478 0.18 26.44 36.28
C GLY A 478 -1.17 25.94 35.75
N ASN A 479 -1.18 25.12 34.68
CA ASN A 479 -2.41 24.62 34.07
C ASN A 479 -3.35 25.77 33.64
N GLU A 480 -2.78 26.88 33.16
CA GLU A 480 -3.51 28.12 32.84
C GLU A 480 -4.26 28.06 31.51
N PHE A 481 -3.85 27.15 30.62
CA PHE A 481 -4.29 27.10 29.23
C PHE A 481 -4.71 25.68 28.82
N ILE A 482 -5.75 25.56 28.02
CA ILE A 482 -6.13 24.28 27.40
C ILE A 482 -5.27 23.91 26.17
N VAL A 483 -4.26 24.71 25.85
CA VAL A 483 -3.38 24.60 24.69
C VAL A 483 -1.91 24.71 25.15
N PRO A 484 -0.95 24.04 24.48
CA PRO A 484 0.45 24.28 24.77
C PRO A 484 0.86 25.74 24.46
N VAL A 485 1.71 26.29 25.33
CA VAL A 485 2.36 27.61 25.16
C VAL A 485 3.20 27.64 23.89
N LYS A 486 3.87 26.52 23.59
CA LYS A 486 4.65 26.32 22.37
C LYS A 486 4.52 24.88 21.89
N SER A 487 4.53 24.67 20.57
CA SER A 487 4.69 23.34 19.98
C SER A 487 5.61 23.38 18.76
N VAL A 488 6.39 22.32 18.58
CA VAL A 488 7.24 22.09 17.41
C VAL A 488 6.85 20.72 16.84
N ASP A 489 6.32 20.70 15.62
CA ASP A 489 6.04 19.48 14.86
C ASP A 489 7.15 19.26 13.83
N GLU A 490 7.90 18.17 13.99
CA GLU A 490 9.07 17.84 13.17
C GLU A 490 8.75 16.85 12.05
N ALA A 491 7.54 16.27 12.04
CA ALA A 491 7.23 15.11 11.23
C ALA A 491 6.10 15.31 10.23
N ALA A 492 5.21 16.28 10.43
CA ALA A 492 4.09 16.50 9.52
C ALA A 492 4.52 17.03 8.14
N TYR A 493 5.58 17.85 8.10
CA TYR A 493 6.00 18.59 6.91
C TYR A 493 7.51 18.53 6.69
N THR A 494 7.94 18.90 5.48
CA THR A 494 9.36 18.91 5.10
C THR A 494 10.19 19.91 5.92
N ALA A 495 9.56 20.94 6.47
CA ALA A 495 10.16 21.86 7.43
C ALA A 495 9.39 21.81 8.77
N PRO A 496 10.06 21.92 9.93
CA PRO A 496 9.38 21.93 11.21
C PRO A 496 8.34 23.05 11.29
N GLU A 497 7.17 22.74 11.84
CA GLU A 497 6.14 23.73 12.14
C GLU A 497 6.21 24.12 13.62
N ILE A 498 6.48 25.40 13.89
CA ILE A 498 6.53 25.95 15.24
C ILE A 498 5.27 26.78 15.47
N ARG A 499 4.56 26.52 16.56
CA ARG A 499 3.40 27.30 17.00
C ARG A 499 3.71 27.91 18.37
N GLU A 500 3.61 29.23 18.49
CA GLU A 500 3.89 29.98 19.71
C GLU A 500 2.65 30.78 20.12
N LEU A 501 2.23 30.65 21.38
CA LEU A 501 1.07 31.36 21.90
C LEU A 501 1.30 32.87 21.84
N LYS A 502 0.35 33.57 21.21
CA LYS A 502 0.36 35.03 21.06
C LYS A 502 -0.64 35.69 21.99
N SER A 503 -1.82 35.12 22.14
CA SER A 503 -2.83 35.56 23.11
C SER A 503 -3.76 34.42 23.49
N TYR A 504 -4.39 34.52 24.67
CA TYR A 504 -5.38 33.58 25.18
C TYR A 504 -6.51 34.35 25.85
N THR A 505 -7.75 34.00 25.51
CA THR A 505 -8.97 34.51 26.10
C THR A 505 -9.71 33.31 26.71
N PRO A 506 -9.86 33.24 28.04
CA PRO A 506 -10.50 32.10 28.70
C PRO A 506 -11.99 31.96 28.38
#